data_AF-A0A314Z974-F1
#
_entry.id   AF-A0A314Z974-F1
#
_cell.length_a   1.000
_cell.length_b   1.000
_cell.length_c   1.000
_cell.angle_alpha   90.00
_cell.angle_beta   90.00
_cell.angle_gamma   90.00
#
_symmetry.space_group_name_H-M   'P 1'
#
loop_
_entity.id
_entity.type
_entity.pdbx_description
1 polymer ?
#
loop_
_entity_poly.entity_id
_entity_poly.type
_entity_poly.pdbx_seq_one_letter_code
_entity_poly.pdbx_strand_id
1 'polypeptide(L)'
;MVETLLIIFVLVLTSFMHLQSCGGRLIQIFQTLLDSFMKTVLSAYKSKFVQFVIFYVCALDPGNCGVTFALKLEDKFFCSTNFPLIRRSAVAYLASYLSRAKFLSVSVVAGTLERLVDWCVKYVKMQDDEINPEAHRIFYSGCQAIVYVLCFRMRSMMDDPQLKPWLFHLPLESILNNKLSPLKITVPNFNLHFERCLPTIVLEFLQQAKAARLFMTSEEFNFDGYLESELSREFGGMKRL
;
A
#
# COMPACT_ATOMS: atom_id res chain seq x y z
N MET A 1 -18.59 -2.96 -23.78
CA MET A 1 -17.89 -2.01 -22.87
C MET A 1 -16.50 -2.53 -22.47
N VAL A 2 -16.37 -3.74 -21.92
CA VAL A 2 -15.07 -4.34 -21.56
C VAL A 2 -14.19 -4.55 -22.80
N GLU A 3 -14.74 -5.08 -23.90
CA GLU A 3 -14.01 -5.24 -25.17
C GLU A 3 -13.54 -3.91 -25.75
N THR A 4 -14.36 -2.86 -25.71
CA THR A 4 -14.01 -1.51 -26.17
C THR A 4 -12.85 -0.91 -25.35
N LEU A 5 -12.86 -1.10 -24.03
CA LEU A 5 -11.76 -0.69 -23.15
C LEU A 5 -10.48 -1.50 -23.41
N LEU A 6 -10.61 -2.80 -23.68
CA LEU A 6 -9.49 -3.67 -24.03
C LEU A 6 -8.88 -3.27 -25.38
N ILE A 7 -9.71 -2.94 -26.37
CA ILE A 7 -9.28 -2.45 -27.68
C ILE A 7 -8.59 -1.09 -27.54
N ILE A 8 -9.13 -0.16 -26.74
CA ILE A 8 -8.47 1.13 -26.46
C ILE A 8 -7.14 0.89 -25.74
N PHE A 9 -7.09 0.00 -24.75
CA PHE A 9 -5.86 -0.35 -24.04
C PHE A 9 -4.81 -0.96 -24.97
N VAL A 10 -5.20 -1.91 -25.82
CA VAL A 10 -4.33 -2.52 -26.84
C VAL A 10 -3.89 -1.50 -27.87
N LEU A 11 -4.77 -0.62 -28.35
CA LEU A 11 -4.42 0.46 -29.28
C LEU A 11 -3.44 1.45 -28.66
N VAL A 12 -3.67 1.86 -27.42
CA VAL A 12 -2.80 2.76 -26.66
C VAL A 12 -1.43 2.10 -26.46
N LEU A 13 -1.38 0.84 -26.02
CA LEU A 13 -0.15 0.08 -25.87
C LEU A 13 0.58 -0.14 -27.21
N THR A 14 -0.13 -0.49 -28.28
CA THR A 14 0.46 -0.71 -29.61
C THR A 14 1.02 0.59 -30.18
N SER A 15 0.29 1.70 -29.99
CA SER A 15 0.77 3.04 -30.33
C SER A 15 1.98 3.43 -29.50
N PHE A 16 2.03 3.07 -28.22
CA PHE A 16 3.20 3.27 -27.36
C PHE A 16 4.41 2.46 -27.80
N MET A 17 4.23 1.18 -28.12
CA MET A 17 5.30 0.31 -28.63
C MET A 17 5.85 0.85 -29.95
N HIS A 18 4.97 1.34 -30.83
CA HIS A 18 5.38 1.96 -32.08
C HIS A 18 6.16 3.27 -31.84
N LEU A 19 5.66 4.16 -30.98
CA LEU A 19 6.33 5.41 -30.61
C LEU A 19 7.70 5.19 -29.93
N GLN A 20 7.85 4.13 -29.14
CA GLN A 20 9.13 3.74 -28.53
C GLN A 20 10.12 3.25 -29.60
N SER A 21 9.66 2.41 -30.54
CA SER A 21 10.49 1.89 -31.63
C SER A 21 10.99 2.98 -32.59
N CYS A 22 10.22 4.06 -32.74
CA CYS A 22 10.49 5.11 -33.72
C CYS A 22 11.35 6.28 -33.21
N GLY A 23 11.72 6.36 -31.92
CA GLY A 23 12.50 7.53 -31.48
C GLY A 23 12.85 7.71 -30.01
N GLY A 24 12.80 6.67 -29.16
CA GLY A 24 13.37 6.76 -27.79
C GLY A 24 12.71 7.76 -26.84
N ARG A 25 11.48 8.22 -27.11
CA ARG A 25 10.77 9.25 -26.32
C ARG A 25 10.06 8.73 -25.05
N LEU A 26 10.54 7.63 -24.48
CA LEU A 26 9.88 6.96 -23.35
C LEU A 26 9.65 7.91 -22.16
N ILE A 27 10.64 8.75 -21.84
CA ILE A 27 10.58 9.69 -20.71
C ILE A 27 9.51 10.77 -20.92
N GLN A 28 9.40 11.35 -22.12
CA GLN A 28 8.40 12.38 -22.43
C GLN A 28 6.98 11.81 -22.37
N ILE A 29 6.82 10.59 -22.91
CA ILE A 29 5.58 9.82 -22.82
C ILE A 29 5.21 9.56 -21.37
N PHE A 30 6.17 9.06 -20.58
CA PHE A 30 5.97 8.80 -19.17
C PHE A 30 5.55 10.06 -18.41
N GLN A 31 6.22 11.19 -18.63
CA GLN A 31 5.86 12.47 -18.00
C GLN A 31 4.41 12.88 -18.33
N THR A 32 4.02 12.78 -19.60
CA THR A 32 2.65 13.10 -20.04
C THR A 32 1.61 12.19 -19.38
N LEU A 33 1.89 10.88 -19.34
CA LEU A 33 1.03 9.90 -18.68
C LEU A 33 0.95 10.11 -17.18
N LEU A 34 2.08 10.41 -16.54
CA LEU A 34 2.20 10.67 -15.12
C LEU A 34 1.38 11.88 -14.72
N ASP A 35 1.49 12.99 -15.46
CA ASP A 35 0.72 14.19 -15.21
C ASP A 35 -0.78 13.95 -15.36
N SER A 36 -1.17 13.21 -16.42
CA SER A 36 -2.57 12.82 -16.63
C SER A 36 -3.07 11.92 -15.49
N PHE A 37 -2.28 10.93 -15.08
CA PHE A 37 -2.59 10.03 -13.98
C PHE A 37 -2.82 10.80 -12.67
N MET A 38 -1.90 11.70 -12.33
CA MET A 38 -1.96 12.48 -11.09
C MET A 38 -3.13 13.45 -11.04
N LYS A 39 -3.55 14.00 -12.20
CA LYS A 39 -4.69 14.93 -12.29
C LYS A 39 -6.05 14.23 -12.32
N THR A 40 -6.14 13.09 -13.00
CA THR A 40 -7.44 12.49 -13.36
C THR A 40 -7.68 11.13 -12.73
N VAL A 41 -6.69 10.23 -12.78
CA VAL A 41 -6.86 8.83 -12.36
C VAL A 41 -6.75 8.70 -10.84
N LEU A 42 -5.86 9.47 -10.23
CA LEU A 42 -5.63 9.44 -8.78
C LEU A 42 -6.89 9.80 -7.98
N SER A 43 -7.73 10.70 -8.50
CA SER A 43 -8.99 11.14 -7.90
C SER A 43 -10.22 10.37 -8.40
N ALA A 44 -10.10 9.59 -9.48
CA ALA A 44 -11.19 8.80 -10.03
C ALA A 44 -11.40 7.49 -9.27
N TYR A 45 -12.38 7.46 -8.37
CA TYR A 45 -12.71 6.37 -7.43
C TYR A 45 -12.97 4.97 -8.06
N LYS A 46 -13.01 4.83 -9.40
CA LYS A 46 -13.36 3.58 -10.09
C LYS A 46 -12.59 3.30 -11.39
N SER A 47 -11.47 3.98 -11.65
CA SER A 47 -10.67 3.65 -12.85
C SER A 47 -10.02 2.27 -12.66
N LYS A 48 -10.38 1.31 -13.51
CA LYS A 48 -9.90 -0.10 -13.41
C LYS A 48 -8.79 -0.46 -14.38
N PHE A 49 -8.61 0.31 -15.45
CA PHE A 49 -7.75 -0.08 -16.57
C PHE A 49 -6.59 0.88 -16.85
N VAL A 50 -6.75 2.19 -16.56
CA VAL A 50 -5.76 3.21 -16.93
C VAL A 50 -4.45 3.06 -16.14
N GLN A 51 -4.54 2.57 -14.91
CA GLN A 51 -3.38 2.28 -14.06
C GLN A 51 -2.44 1.20 -14.64
N PHE A 52 -2.92 0.32 -15.51
CA PHE A 52 -2.05 -0.69 -16.15
C PHE A 52 -1.15 -0.09 -17.23
N VAL A 53 -1.56 1.02 -17.86
CA VAL A 53 -0.74 1.70 -18.87
C VAL A 53 0.50 2.29 -18.22
N ILE A 54 0.33 3.05 -17.13
CA ILE A 54 1.47 3.64 -16.41
C ILE A 54 2.35 2.56 -15.76
N PHE A 55 1.74 1.48 -15.25
CA PHE A 55 2.48 0.32 -14.73
C PHE A 55 3.39 -0.32 -15.79
N TYR A 56 2.88 -0.50 -17.00
CA TYR A 56 3.65 -1.04 -18.12
C TYR A 56 4.82 -0.13 -18.49
N VAL A 57 4.59 1.18 -18.62
CA VAL A 57 5.64 2.15 -18.93
C VAL A 57 6.73 2.16 -17.85
N CYS A 58 6.33 2.05 -16.58
CA CYS A 58 7.28 1.91 -15.46
C CYS A 58 8.14 0.64 -15.56
N ALA A 59 7.60 -0.46 -16.09
CA ALA A 59 8.32 -1.71 -16.26
C ALA A 59 9.38 -1.65 -17.37
N LEU A 60 9.21 -0.75 -18.35
CA LEU A 60 10.17 -0.57 -19.45
C LEU A 60 11.46 0.15 -19.00
N ASP A 61 11.37 1.01 -18.00
CA ASP A 61 12.52 1.66 -17.37
C ASP A 61 12.30 1.74 -15.84
N PRO A 62 12.54 0.63 -15.11
CA PRO A 62 12.32 0.55 -13.67
C PRO A 62 13.10 1.59 -12.88
N GLY A 63 14.34 1.87 -13.29
CA GLY A 63 15.26 2.76 -12.58
C GLY A 63 14.83 4.23 -12.63
N ASN A 64 14.28 4.68 -13.77
CA ASN A 64 13.79 6.06 -13.89
C ASN A 64 12.27 6.15 -13.74
N CYS A 65 11.50 5.60 -14.70
CA CYS A 65 10.05 5.72 -14.72
C CYS A 65 9.43 5.04 -13.49
N GLY A 66 9.89 3.82 -13.19
CA GLY A 66 9.37 3.04 -12.08
C GLY A 66 9.58 3.68 -10.71
N VAL A 67 10.80 4.16 -10.43
CA VAL A 67 11.13 4.89 -9.20
C VAL A 67 10.41 6.24 -9.15
N THR A 68 10.38 7.00 -10.25
CA THR A 68 9.73 8.31 -10.30
C THR A 68 8.24 8.22 -10.01
N PHE A 69 7.56 7.18 -10.49
CA PHE A 69 6.15 6.98 -10.20
C PHE A 69 5.89 6.75 -8.71
N ALA A 70 6.71 5.91 -8.06
CA ALA A 70 6.63 5.71 -6.61
C ALA A 70 6.86 7.02 -5.84
N LEU A 71 7.90 7.77 -6.20
CA LEU A 71 8.20 9.07 -5.58
C LEU A 71 7.06 10.08 -5.74
N LYS A 72 6.42 10.16 -6.90
CA LYS A 72 5.28 11.07 -7.09
C LYS A 72 4.06 10.69 -6.25
N LEU A 73 3.82 9.40 -6.02
CA LEU A 73 2.75 8.95 -5.13
C LEU A 73 3.09 9.26 -3.66
N GLU A 74 4.36 9.09 -3.27
CA GLU A 74 4.87 9.51 -1.96
C GLU A 74 4.70 11.02 -1.73
N ASP A 75 5.10 11.85 -2.70
CA ASP A 75 4.92 13.31 -2.64
C ASP A 75 3.45 13.68 -2.37
N LYS A 76 2.52 12.98 -3.04
CA LYS A 76 1.08 13.21 -2.84
C LYS A 76 0.62 12.79 -1.45
N PHE A 77 1.11 11.68 -0.92
CA PHE A 77 0.73 11.20 0.41
C PHE A 77 1.34 12.04 1.55
N PHE A 78 2.63 12.36 1.49
CA PHE A 78 3.32 13.04 2.59
C PHE A 78 3.01 14.54 2.66
N CYS A 79 2.65 15.17 1.54
CA CYS A 79 2.31 16.58 1.52
C CYS A 79 0.98 16.84 2.25
N SER A 80 1.07 17.50 3.42
CA SER A 80 -0.05 17.76 4.32
C SER A 80 -1.08 18.75 3.78
N THR A 81 -0.72 19.56 2.77
CA THR A 81 -1.63 20.51 2.12
C THR A 81 -2.57 19.85 1.10
N ASN A 82 -2.29 18.60 0.69
CA ASN A 82 -3.20 17.85 -0.18
C ASN A 82 -4.46 17.44 0.57
N PHE A 83 -5.59 17.44 -0.14
CA PHE A 83 -6.86 16.96 0.41
C PHE A 83 -6.75 15.51 0.91
N PRO A 84 -7.38 15.16 2.06
CA PRO A 84 -7.31 13.81 2.64
C PRO A 84 -7.62 12.68 1.66
N LEU A 85 -8.58 12.88 0.75
CA LEU A 85 -8.94 11.91 -0.29
C LEU A 85 -7.76 11.62 -1.23
N ILE A 86 -7.05 12.66 -1.68
CA ILE A 86 -5.90 12.51 -2.57
C ILE A 86 -4.77 11.75 -1.88
N ARG A 87 -4.50 12.10 -0.61
CA ARG A 87 -3.46 11.44 0.19
C ARG A 87 -3.75 9.94 0.35
N ARG A 88 -5.00 9.60 0.70
CA ARG A 88 -5.44 8.20 0.84
C ARG A 88 -5.38 7.42 -0.47
N SER A 89 -5.85 8.01 -1.57
CA SER A 89 -5.72 7.38 -2.89
C SER A 89 -4.27 7.16 -3.28
N ALA A 90 -3.39 8.13 -3.04
CA ALA A 90 -1.97 8.05 -3.39
C ALA A 90 -1.26 6.91 -2.66
N VAL A 91 -1.47 6.78 -1.35
CA VAL A 91 -0.84 5.72 -0.56
C VAL A 91 -1.42 4.33 -0.88
N ALA A 92 -2.71 4.25 -1.24
CA ALA A 92 -3.30 3.01 -1.74
C ALA A 92 -2.72 2.57 -3.10
N TYR A 93 -2.56 3.50 -4.05
CA TYR A 93 -1.89 3.23 -5.33
C TYR A 93 -0.42 2.86 -5.12
N LEU A 94 0.28 3.53 -4.21
CA LEU A 94 1.67 3.24 -3.88
C LEU A 94 1.83 1.82 -3.35
N ALA A 95 1.05 1.43 -2.34
CA ALA A 95 1.08 0.09 -1.78
C ALA A 95 0.78 -0.98 -2.82
N SER A 96 -0.26 -0.73 -3.63
CA SER A 96 -0.66 -1.61 -4.73
C SER A 96 0.45 -1.79 -5.77
N TYR A 97 1.12 -0.69 -6.13
CA TYR A 97 2.22 -0.64 -7.09
C TYR A 97 3.44 -1.40 -6.58
N LEU A 98 3.95 -1.07 -5.39
CA LEU A 98 5.13 -1.72 -4.78
C LEU A 98 4.95 -3.23 -4.60
N SER A 99 3.74 -3.65 -4.25
CA SER A 99 3.40 -5.07 -4.07
C SER A 99 3.43 -5.85 -5.38
N ARG A 100 3.03 -5.22 -6.50
CA ARG A 100 2.89 -5.89 -7.81
C ARG A 100 4.10 -5.69 -8.74
N ALA A 101 4.84 -4.59 -8.59
CA ALA A 101 5.97 -4.23 -9.45
C ALA A 101 7.20 -5.07 -9.11
N LYS A 102 7.23 -6.32 -9.57
CA LYS A 102 8.38 -7.24 -9.41
C LYS A 102 9.66 -6.74 -10.09
N PHE A 103 9.53 -5.83 -11.06
CA PHE A 103 10.65 -5.18 -11.74
C PHE A 103 11.33 -4.10 -10.89
N LEU A 104 10.72 -3.64 -9.79
CA LEU A 104 11.37 -2.75 -8.84
C LEU A 104 12.27 -3.54 -7.91
N SER A 105 13.48 -3.02 -7.69
CA SER A 105 14.43 -3.59 -6.73
C SER A 105 13.83 -3.60 -5.32
N VAL A 106 14.19 -4.62 -4.54
CA VAL A 106 13.72 -4.75 -3.16
C VAL A 106 14.18 -3.55 -2.31
N SER A 107 15.36 -2.99 -2.61
CA SER A 107 15.88 -1.78 -1.96
C SER A 107 15.00 -0.54 -2.17
N VAL A 108 14.42 -0.34 -3.37
CA VAL A 108 13.47 0.76 -3.61
C VAL A 108 12.22 0.58 -2.75
N VAL A 109 11.68 -0.65 -2.71
CA VAL A 109 10.51 -0.97 -1.89
C VAL A 109 10.81 -0.77 -0.39
N ALA A 110 11.96 -1.23 0.07
CA ALA A 110 12.41 -1.08 1.45
C ALA A 110 12.53 0.41 1.85
N GLY A 111 13.17 1.23 1.01
CA GLY A 111 13.28 2.66 1.28
C GLY A 111 11.92 3.37 1.34
N THR A 112 10.98 3.03 0.46
CA THR A 112 9.61 3.58 0.55
C THR A 112 8.91 3.13 1.84
N LEU A 113 9.07 1.86 2.21
CA LEU A 113 8.49 1.32 3.45
C LEU A 113 9.06 2.03 4.69
N GLU A 114 10.37 2.30 4.72
CA GLU A 114 11.04 3.07 5.78
C GLU A 114 10.39 4.44 5.95
N ARG A 115 10.19 5.19 4.87
CA ARG A 115 9.58 6.52 4.90
C ARG A 115 8.13 6.48 5.38
N LEU A 116 7.36 5.45 5.01
CA LEU A 116 6.00 5.25 5.51
C LEU A 116 5.99 4.96 7.01
N VAL A 117 6.88 4.06 7.47
CA VAL A 117 7.05 3.70 8.88
C VAL A 117 7.44 4.94 9.69
N ASP A 118 8.46 5.68 9.26
CA ASP A 118 8.91 6.92 9.92
C ASP A 118 7.79 7.96 10.04
N TRP A 119 7.00 8.13 8.98
CA TRP A 119 5.87 9.04 8.99
C TRP A 119 4.80 8.60 10.00
N CYS A 120 4.48 7.29 10.05
CA CYS A 120 3.55 6.72 11.02
C CYS A 120 4.05 6.85 12.47
N VAL A 121 5.34 6.59 12.74
CA VAL A 121 5.93 6.79 14.08
C VAL A 121 5.82 8.25 14.52
N LYS A 122 6.15 9.20 13.63
CA LYS A 122 6.02 10.63 13.92
C LYS A 122 4.57 11.00 14.19
N TYR A 123 3.62 10.46 13.42
CA TYR A 123 2.20 10.69 13.63
C TYR A 123 1.77 10.25 15.03
N VAL A 124 2.08 9.00 15.43
CA VAL A 124 1.74 8.46 16.76
C VAL A 124 2.29 9.32 17.89
N LYS A 125 3.53 9.81 17.78
CA LYS A 125 4.17 10.69 18.78
C LYS A 125 3.50 12.07 18.91
N MET A 126 2.80 12.53 17.88
CA MET A 126 2.16 13.85 17.85
C MET A 126 0.69 13.83 18.29
N GLN A 127 0.09 12.67 18.53
CA GLN A 127 -1.32 12.58 18.92
C GLN A 127 -1.46 12.47 20.45
N ASP A 128 -2.05 13.49 21.07
CA ASP A 128 -2.27 13.63 22.52
C ASP A 128 -3.62 13.01 22.99
N ASP A 129 -3.89 11.76 22.63
CA ASP A 129 -4.93 10.92 23.25
C ASP A 129 -6.43 11.10 22.87
N GLU A 130 -6.84 12.05 22.02
CA GLU A 130 -8.22 12.07 21.52
C GLU A 130 -8.46 10.99 20.45
N ILE A 131 -9.10 9.88 20.84
CA ILE A 131 -9.47 8.78 19.93
C ILE A 131 -10.67 9.20 19.07
N ASN A 132 -10.42 9.95 18.00
CA ASN A 132 -11.39 10.18 16.93
C ASN A 132 -10.97 9.40 15.67
N PRO A 133 -11.57 8.24 15.37
CA PRO A 133 -11.22 7.45 14.20
C PRO A 133 -11.31 8.19 12.86
N GLU A 134 -12.18 9.22 12.77
CA GLU A 134 -12.30 10.06 11.57
C GLU A 134 -11.07 10.94 11.37
N ALA A 135 -10.50 11.47 12.46
CA ALA A 135 -9.32 12.33 12.44
C ALA A 135 -8.06 11.56 12.00
N HIS A 136 -8.02 10.24 12.21
CA HIS A 136 -6.85 9.40 11.95
C HIS A 136 -6.92 8.60 10.64
N ARG A 137 -7.89 8.87 9.75
CA ARG A 137 -8.06 8.11 8.49
C ARG A 137 -6.80 8.04 7.62
N ILE A 138 -6.03 9.14 7.56
CA ILE A 138 -4.78 9.19 6.78
C ILE A 138 -3.73 8.28 7.42
N PHE A 139 -3.64 8.28 8.76
CA PHE A 139 -2.76 7.38 9.50
C PHE A 139 -3.13 5.91 9.27
N TYR A 140 -4.42 5.56 9.34
CA TYR A 140 -4.87 4.20 9.04
C TYR A 140 -4.56 3.78 7.59
N SER A 141 -4.66 4.69 6.63
CA SER A 141 -4.30 4.41 5.23
C SER A 141 -2.79 4.16 5.07
N GLY A 142 -1.95 4.89 5.81
CA GLY A 142 -0.51 4.63 5.87
C GLY A 142 -0.18 3.26 6.48
N CYS A 143 -0.82 2.91 7.60
CA CYS A 143 -0.67 1.60 8.23
C CYS A 143 -1.12 0.48 7.28
N GLN A 144 -2.26 0.65 6.61
CA GLN A 144 -2.76 -0.30 5.64
C GLN A 144 -1.79 -0.50 4.48
N ALA A 145 -1.15 0.56 3.99
CA ALA A 145 -0.13 0.45 2.96
C ALA A 145 1.10 -0.34 3.42
N ILE A 146 1.60 -0.09 4.64
CA ILE A 146 2.71 -0.84 5.24
C ILE A 146 2.38 -2.33 5.31
N VAL A 147 1.24 -2.67 5.93
CA VAL A 147 0.76 -4.06 6.07
C VAL A 147 0.61 -4.70 4.69
N TYR A 148 -0.04 -4.02 3.75
CA TYR A 148 -0.27 -4.53 2.40
C TYR A 148 1.03 -4.83 1.66
N VAL A 149 2.02 -3.92 1.67
CA VAL A 149 3.32 -4.14 1.02
C VAL A 149 4.03 -5.33 1.65
N LEU A 150 4.00 -5.44 2.98
CA LEU A 150 4.62 -6.54 3.70
C LEU A 150 3.99 -7.89 3.33
N CYS A 151 2.66 -8.00 3.15
CA CYS A 151 2.00 -9.23 2.66
C CYS A 151 2.56 -9.76 1.34
N PHE A 152 3.13 -8.91 0.47
CA PHE A 152 3.56 -9.33 -0.86
C PHE A 152 5.09 -9.29 -1.04
N ARG A 153 5.80 -8.50 -0.24
CA ARG A 153 7.25 -8.26 -0.41
C ARG A 153 8.10 -8.67 0.79
N MET A 154 7.51 -9.01 1.95
CA MET A 154 8.26 -9.43 3.13
C MET A 154 9.19 -10.61 2.84
N ARG A 155 8.70 -11.65 2.15
CA ARG A 155 9.52 -12.80 1.77
C ARG A 155 10.76 -12.40 0.98
N SER A 156 10.58 -11.56 -0.06
CA SER A 156 11.71 -11.07 -0.86
C SER A 156 12.72 -10.23 -0.07
N MET A 157 12.28 -9.55 0.99
CA MET A 157 13.17 -8.81 1.90
C MET A 157 13.89 -9.73 2.88
N MET A 158 13.21 -10.77 3.38
CA MET A 158 13.78 -11.78 4.27
C MET A 158 14.83 -12.66 3.59
N ASP A 159 14.69 -12.88 2.29
CA ASP A 159 15.65 -13.62 1.47
C ASP A 159 16.92 -12.80 1.15
N ASP A 160 16.88 -11.47 1.32
CA ASP A 160 18.02 -10.57 1.11
C ASP A 160 18.84 -10.40 2.41
N PRO A 161 20.14 -10.77 2.43
CA PRO A 161 20.97 -10.71 3.63
C PRO A 161 21.14 -9.32 4.24
N GLN A 162 21.04 -8.26 3.45
CA GLN A 162 21.17 -6.88 3.94
C GLN A 162 19.83 -6.33 4.44
N LEU A 163 18.73 -6.67 3.77
CA LEU A 163 17.41 -6.17 4.15
C LEU A 163 16.77 -6.95 5.30
N LYS A 164 17.12 -8.23 5.49
CA LYS A 164 16.60 -9.03 6.59
C LYS A 164 16.86 -8.38 7.96
N PRO A 165 18.10 -8.03 8.35
CA PRO A 165 18.34 -7.33 9.62
C PRO A 165 17.59 -6.01 9.70
N TRP A 166 17.60 -5.21 8.62
CA TRP A 166 16.89 -3.93 8.58
C TRP A 166 15.39 -4.09 8.90
N LEU A 167 14.75 -5.12 8.36
CA LEU A 167 13.33 -5.38 8.57
C LEU A 167 12.99 -5.67 10.05
N PHE A 168 13.88 -6.35 10.78
CA PHE A 168 13.73 -6.57 12.23
C PHE A 168 13.91 -5.30 13.08
N HIS A 169 14.63 -4.30 12.57
CA HIS A 169 14.84 -3.03 13.28
C HIS A 169 13.73 -2.01 13.01
N LEU A 170 12.83 -2.27 12.06
CA LEU A 170 11.70 -1.37 11.81
C LEU A 170 10.77 -1.35 13.03
N PRO A 171 10.38 -0.17 13.54
CA PRO A 171 9.54 -0.02 14.73
C PRO A 171 8.04 -0.30 14.42
N LEU A 172 7.75 -1.40 13.71
CA LEU A 172 6.41 -1.78 13.29
C LEU A 172 5.48 -2.02 14.49
N GLU A 173 5.98 -2.59 15.59
CA GLU A 173 5.20 -2.81 16.81
C GLU A 173 4.65 -1.50 17.37
N SER A 174 5.46 -0.44 17.42
CA SER A 174 5.02 0.88 17.91
C SER A 174 3.90 1.51 17.07
N ILE A 175 3.81 1.12 15.79
CA ILE A 175 2.79 1.62 14.85
C ILE A 175 1.55 0.74 14.90
N LEU A 176 1.70 -0.57 14.97
CA LEU A 176 0.60 -1.53 14.87
C LEU A 176 -0.06 -1.80 16.23
N ASN A 177 0.70 -1.70 17.31
CA ASN A 177 0.28 -1.89 18.69
C ASN A 177 0.36 -0.57 19.47
N ASN A 178 -0.50 0.38 19.11
CA ASN A 178 -0.67 1.63 19.88
C ASN A 178 -2.15 1.90 20.19
N LYS A 179 -2.39 2.98 20.94
CA LYS A 179 -3.72 3.42 21.38
C LYS A 179 -4.72 3.60 20.23
N LEU A 180 -4.26 3.93 19.01
CA LEU A 180 -5.11 4.10 17.83
C LEU A 180 -5.53 2.75 17.20
N SER A 181 -4.88 1.65 17.59
CA SER A 181 -5.24 0.28 17.21
C SER A 181 -5.54 0.10 15.71
N PRO A 182 -4.61 0.45 14.80
CA PRO A 182 -4.85 0.44 13.35
C PRO A 182 -5.19 -0.94 12.78
N LEU A 183 -4.78 -2.01 13.48
CA LEU A 183 -5.12 -3.38 13.10
C LEU A 183 -6.54 -3.77 13.52
N LYS A 184 -7.18 -3.13 14.50
CA LYS A 184 -8.48 -3.58 15.06
C LYS A 184 -9.54 -3.68 13.97
N ILE A 185 -9.91 -4.91 13.62
CA ILE A 185 -10.92 -5.22 12.61
C ILE A 185 -12.29 -4.94 13.22
N THR A 186 -13.01 -3.94 12.71
CA THR A 186 -14.41 -3.69 13.09
C THR A 186 -15.35 -4.62 12.33
N VAL A 187 -16.17 -5.38 13.06
CA VAL A 187 -17.30 -6.14 12.50
C VAL A 187 -18.32 -5.20 11.84
N PRO A 188 -19.05 -5.63 10.79
CA PRO A 188 -19.82 -4.74 9.89
C PRO A 188 -21.12 -4.17 10.45
N ASN A 189 -21.37 -4.23 11.77
CA ASN A 189 -22.71 -3.98 12.33
C ASN A 189 -22.99 -2.55 12.77
N PHE A 190 -22.27 -1.56 12.24
CA PHE A 190 -22.70 -0.16 12.36
C PHE A 190 -22.31 0.57 11.08
N ASN A 191 -23.19 1.44 10.60
CA ASN A 191 -23.13 2.20 9.34
C ASN A 191 -21.96 3.20 9.22
N LEU A 192 -20.80 2.92 9.81
CA LEU A 192 -19.55 3.63 9.61
C LEU A 192 -18.56 2.72 8.90
N HIS A 193 -18.54 2.79 7.57
CA HIS A 193 -17.44 2.28 6.75
C HIS A 193 -16.17 3.08 7.06
N PHE A 194 -15.50 2.74 8.16
CA PHE A 194 -14.15 3.18 8.41
C PHE A 194 -13.21 2.32 7.57
N GLU A 195 -12.44 2.97 6.69
CA GLU A 195 -11.35 2.35 5.94
C GLU A 195 -10.18 2.07 6.90
N ARG A 196 -10.36 1.09 7.79
CA ARG A 196 -9.24 0.40 8.42
C ARG A 196 -8.69 -0.65 7.45
N CYS A 197 -7.57 -1.27 7.82
CA CYS A 197 -6.99 -2.34 7.02
C CYS A 197 -8.04 -3.43 6.70
N LEU A 198 -8.09 -3.89 5.45
CA LEU A 198 -8.99 -4.98 5.06
C LEU A 198 -8.71 -6.23 5.91
N PRO A 199 -9.73 -6.90 6.47
CA PRO A 199 -9.56 -8.06 7.35
C PRO A 199 -8.67 -9.14 6.72
N THR A 200 -8.90 -9.46 5.44
CA THR A 200 -8.12 -10.46 4.70
C THR A 200 -6.65 -10.10 4.57
N ILE A 201 -6.33 -8.81 4.40
CA ILE A 201 -4.95 -8.31 4.32
C ILE A 201 -4.29 -8.35 5.70
N VAL A 202 -5.01 -8.01 6.76
CA VAL A 202 -4.52 -8.13 8.13
C VAL A 202 -4.20 -9.58 8.45
N LEU A 203 -5.13 -10.51 8.18
CA LEU A 203 -4.92 -11.95 8.41
C LEU A 203 -3.70 -12.50 7.66
N GLU A 204 -3.57 -12.17 6.37
CA GLU A 204 -2.41 -12.58 5.57
C GLU A 204 -1.10 -12.02 6.12
N PHE A 205 -1.07 -10.72 6.46
CA PHE A 205 0.09 -10.09 7.10
C PHE A 205 0.47 -10.82 8.38
N LEU A 206 -0.52 -11.11 9.22
CA LEU A 206 -0.29 -11.75 10.48
C LEU A 206 0.33 -13.16 10.29
N GLN A 207 -0.22 -13.95 9.36
CA GLN A 207 0.32 -15.27 9.02
C GLN A 207 1.77 -15.19 8.53
N GLN A 208 2.08 -14.26 7.63
CA GLN A 208 3.43 -14.10 7.11
C GLN A 208 4.42 -13.57 8.15
N ALA A 209 4.01 -12.61 8.98
CA ALA A 209 4.85 -12.07 10.03
C ALA A 209 5.21 -13.16 11.07
N LYS A 210 4.25 -14.04 11.40
CA LYS A 210 4.50 -15.22 12.24
C LYS A 210 5.49 -16.18 11.59
N ALA A 211 5.31 -16.51 10.31
CA ALA A 211 6.23 -17.37 9.56
C ALA A 211 7.65 -16.77 9.46
N ALA A 212 7.76 -15.45 9.33
CA ALA A 212 9.01 -14.71 9.28
C ALA A 212 9.64 -14.46 10.67
N ARG A 213 8.91 -14.78 11.75
CA ARG A 213 9.27 -14.49 13.16
C ARG A 213 9.51 -13.00 13.43
N LEU A 214 8.82 -12.11 12.72
CA LEU A 214 9.05 -10.66 12.75
C LEU A 214 8.78 -10.01 14.13
N PHE A 215 7.95 -10.67 14.95
CA PHE A 215 7.42 -10.11 16.23
C PHE A 215 7.46 -11.11 17.39
N MET A 216 8.18 -12.23 17.27
CA MET A 216 8.15 -13.30 18.29
C MET A 216 8.88 -12.95 19.60
N THR A 217 9.41 -11.73 19.74
CA THR A 217 10.14 -11.28 20.93
C THR A 217 9.33 -10.38 21.85
N SER A 218 8.14 -9.89 21.47
CA SER A 218 7.30 -9.09 22.35
C SER A 218 6.18 -9.93 22.97
N GLU A 219 6.25 -10.17 24.29
CA GLU A 219 5.14 -10.73 25.08
C GLU A 219 3.88 -9.84 25.03
N GLU A 220 4.01 -8.60 24.57
CA GLU A 220 2.96 -7.58 24.51
C GLU A 220 2.01 -7.71 23.32
N PHE A 221 2.43 -8.37 22.22
CA PHE A 221 1.58 -8.55 21.05
C PHE A 221 1.16 -10.01 20.91
N ASN A 222 0.05 -10.37 21.58
CA ASN A 222 -0.53 -11.71 21.50
C ASN A 222 -1.13 -11.98 20.10
N PHE A 223 -0.24 -12.37 19.20
CA PHE A 223 -0.51 -12.72 17.82
C PHE A 223 -1.53 -13.87 17.69
N ASP A 224 -1.38 -14.88 18.54
CA ASP A 224 -2.18 -16.10 18.50
C ASP A 224 -3.61 -15.81 18.96
N GLY A 225 -3.79 -15.05 20.04
CA GLY A 225 -5.11 -14.61 20.50
C GLY A 225 -5.80 -13.69 19.48
N TYR A 226 -5.05 -12.84 18.78
CA TYR A 226 -5.61 -11.97 17.74
C TYR A 226 -6.08 -12.78 16.52
N LEU A 227 -5.24 -13.69 16.03
CA LEU A 227 -5.55 -14.53 14.87
C LEU A 227 -6.70 -15.50 15.17
N GLU A 228 -6.71 -16.13 16.36
CA GLU A 228 -7.79 -17.00 16.81
C GLU A 228 -9.11 -16.25 17.01
N SER A 229 -9.08 -15.03 17.57
CA SER A 229 -10.28 -14.19 17.71
C SER A 229 -10.87 -13.80 16.37
N GLU A 230 -10.05 -13.54 15.35
CA GLU A 230 -10.55 -13.15 14.03
C GLU A 230 -11.07 -14.35 13.24
N LEU A 231 -10.36 -15.48 13.25
CA LEU A 231 -10.86 -16.73 12.68
C LEU A 231 -12.19 -17.13 13.35
N SER A 232 -12.28 -17.04 14.67
CA SER A 232 -13.53 -17.32 15.40
C SER A 232 -14.68 -16.39 14.99
N ARG A 233 -14.42 -15.16 14.57
CA ARG A 233 -15.43 -14.23 14.02
C ARG A 233 -15.85 -14.58 12.59
N GLU A 234 -14.92 -15.02 11.74
CA GLU A 234 -15.25 -15.47 10.39
C GLU A 234 -16.05 -16.79 10.39
N PHE A 235 -15.74 -17.69 11.32
CA PHE A 235 -16.39 -19.01 11.42
C PHE A 235 -17.58 -19.06 12.40
N GLY A 236 -17.77 -18.04 13.25
CA GLY A 236 -18.65 -18.08 14.42
C GLY A 236 -19.75 -17.03 14.45
N GLY A 237 -20.52 -16.88 13.36
CA GLY A 237 -21.86 -16.30 13.41
C GLY A 237 -22.88 -17.25 14.05
N MET A 238 -22.61 -17.79 15.24
CA MET A 238 -23.51 -18.71 15.95
C MET A 238 -24.45 -17.93 16.86
N LYS A 239 -25.43 -17.24 16.25
CA LYS A 239 -26.71 -16.90 16.90
C LYS A 239 -27.84 -17.06 15.89
N ARG A 240 -28.18 -18.32 15.60
CA ARG A 240 -29.54 -18.74 15.27
C ARG A 240 -30.15 -19.31 16.54
N LEU A 241 -30.78 -18.45 17.32
CA LEU A 241 -31.93 -18.74 18.19
C LEU A 241 -32.71 -17.42 18.30
#